data_AF-A0AAV3U2G0-F1
#
_entry.id   AF-A0AAV3U2G0-F1
#
_cell.length_a   1.000
_cell.length_b   1.000
_cell.length_c   1.000
_cell.angle_alpha   90.00
_cell.angle_beta   90.00
_cell.angle_gamma   90.00
#
_symmetry.space_group_name_H-M   'P 1'
#
loop_
_entity.id
_entity.type
_entity.pdbx_description
1 polymer ?
#
loop_
_entity_poly.entity_id
_entity_poly.type
_entity_poly.pdbx_seq_one_letter_code
_entity_poly.pdbx_strand_id
1 'polypeptide(L)' 'MKEPKLPVNVDQQLSQLTRYKVQSEIISLQRQLERISVDTNTVDFALLETFKEMIHSRRQLLSSLRPSV' A
#
# COMPACT_ATOMS: atom_id res chain seq x y z
N MET A 1 28.31 7.03 19.68
CA MET A 1 27.06 6.40 20.14
C MET A 1 26.72 5.30 19.14
N LYS A 2 26.64 4.03 19.54
CA LYS A 2 26.21 2.94 18.65
C LYS A 2 24.70 2.84 18.73
N GLU A 3 24.00 2.93 17.61
CA GLU A 3 22.55 2.72 17.58
C GLU A 3 22.22 1.31 18.09
N PRO A 4 21.20 1.16 18.96
CA PRO A 4 20.78 -0.15 19.42
C PRO A 4 20.17 -0.90 18.22
N LYS A 5 20.88 -1.91 17.73
CA LYS A 5 20.33 -2.85 16.75
C LYS A 5 19.22 -3.64 17.43
N LEU A 6 17.99 -3.46 16.95
CA LEU A 6 16.86 -4.27 17.38
C LEU A 6 17.15 -5.75 17.07
N PRO A 7 16.60 -6.68 17.86
CA PRO A 7 16.73 -8.10 17.55
C PRO A 7 16.17 -8.35 16.15
N VAL A 8 16.94 -9.03 15.30
CA VAL A 8 16.60 -9.31 13.88
C VAL A 8 15.17 -9.85 13.69
N ASN A 9 14.63 -10.56 14.69
CA ASN A 9 13.28 -11.09 14.70
C ASN A 9 12.19 -10.00 14.78
N VAL A 10 12.41 -8.93 15.56
CA VAL A 10 11.47 -7.81 15.71
C VAL A 10 11.35 -7.03 14.39
N ASP A 11 12.47 -6.79 13.71
CA ASP A 11 12.48 -6.11 12.41
C ASP A 11 11.79 -6.92 11.32
N GLN A 12 11.95 -8.25 11.34
CA GLN A 12 11.27 -9.16 10.42
C GLN A 12 9.76 -9.19 10.68
N GLN A 13 9.33 -9.30 11.93
CA GLN A 13 7.91 -9.27 12.31
C GLN A 13 7.25 -7.94 11.96
N LEU A 14 7.94 -6.82 12.22
CA LEU A 14 7.48 -5.48 11.88
C LEU A 14 7.37 -5.29 10.37
N SER A 15 8.33 -5.81 9.60
CA SER A 15 8.29 -5.80 8.13
C SER A 15 7.12 -6.62 7.59
N GLN A 16 6.86 -7.81 8.12
CA GLN A 16 5.70 -8.63 7.71
C GLN A 16 4.37 -7.96 8.05
N LEU A 17 4.24 -7.39 9.24
CA LEU A 17 3.05 -6.63 9.63
C LEU A 17 2.82 -5.43 8.70
N THR A 18 3.89 -4.71 8.35
CA THR A 18 3.84 -3.58 7.43
C THR A 18 3.40 -4.02 6.03
N ARG A 19 3.95 -5.13 5.52
CA ARG A 19 3.51 -5.72 4.24
C ARG A 19 2.03 -6.06 4.24
N TYR A 20 1.54 -6.71 5.30
CA TYR A 20 0.12 -7.05 5.43
C TYR A 20 -0.77 -5.80 5.40
N LYS A 21 -0.40 -4.75 6.15
CA LYS A 21 -1.13 -3.47 6.16
C LYS A 21 -1.18 -2.85 4.77
N VAL A 22 -0.04 -2.75 4.09
CA VAL A 22 0.03 -2.17 2.73
C VAL A 22 -0.80 -2.99 1.73
N GLN A 23 -0.81 -4.33 1.84
CA GLN A 23 -1.69 -5.17 1.01
C GLN A 23 -3.17 -4.91 1.28
N SER A 24 -3.56 -4.78 2.54
CA SER A 24 -4.95 -4.46 2.93
C SER A 24 -5.39 -3.09 2.40
N GLU A 25 -4.51 -2.09 2.48
CA GLU A 25 -4.76 -0.76 1.91
C GLU A 25 -4.97 -0.81 0.40
N ILE A 26 -4.12 -1.54 -0.34
CA ILE A 26 -4.28 -1.70 -1.80
C ILE A 26 -5.66 -2.28 -2.13
N ILE A 27 -6.08 -3.33 -1.43
CA ILE A 27 -7.39 -3.97 -1.67
C ILE A 27 -8.54 -2.99 -1.39
N SER A 28 -8.44 -2.22 -0.29
CA SER A 28 -9.44 -1.21 0.06
C SER A 28 -9.54 -0.12 -1.02
N LEU A 29 -8.40 0.37 -1.50
CA LEU A 29 -8.35 1.39 -2.55
C LEU A 29 -8.90 0.88 -3.89
N GLN A 30 -8.61 -0.36 -4.25
CA GLN A 30 -9.17 -0.99 -5.46
C GLN A 30 -10.69 -1.07 -5.39
N ARG A 31 -11.25 -1.50 -4.26
CA ARG A 31 -12.71 -1.56 -4.06
C ARG A 31 -13.37 -0.18 -4.11
N GLN A 32 -12.71 0.85 -3.57
CA GLN A 32 -13.21 2.22 -3.63
C GLN A 32 -13.19 2.74 -5.07
N LEU A 33 -12.11 2.49 -5.82
CA LEU A 33 -12.00 2.84 -7.23
C LEU A 33 -13.10 2.15 -8.06
N GLU A 34 -13.34 0.86 -7.85
CA GLU A 34 -14.42 0.12 -8.50
C GLU A 34 -15.78 0.76 -8.25
N ARG A 35 -16.10 1.12 -7.00
CA ARG A 35 -17.36 1.80 -6.67
C ARG A 35 -17.53 3.12 -7.39
N ILE A 36 -16.48 3.96 -7.38
CA ILE A 36 -16.49 5.27 -8.05
C ILE A 36 -16.63 5.11 -9.57
N SER A 37 -16.03 4.06 -10.15
CA SER A 37 -16.11 3.81 -11.60
C SER A 37 -17.48 3.32 -12.07
N VAL A 38 -18.28 2.73 -11.17
CA VAL A 38 -19.63 2.20 -11.48
C VAL A 38 -20.70 3.28 -11.34
N ASP A 39 -20.45 4.35 -10.59
CA ASP A 39 -21.35 5.51 -10.47
C ASP A 39 -21.26 6.39 -11.74
N THR A 40 -22.00 6.01 -12.77
CA THR A 40 -21.89 6.56 -14.14
C THR A 40 -22.44 7.98 -14.32
N ASN A 41 -23.16 8.53 -13.34
CA ASN A 41 -23.80 9.84 -13.49
C ASN A 41 -22.85 11.03 -13.32
N THR A 42 -21.74 10.86 -12.60
CA THR A 42 -20.72 11.90 -12.38
C THR A 42 -19.37 11.25 -12.05
N VAL A 43 -18.75 10.62 -13.04
CA VAL A 43 -17.39 10.09 -12.86
C VAL A 43 -16.43 11.27 -12.72
N ASP A 44 -15.94 11.50 -11.51
CA ASP A 44 -14.84 12.44 -11.27
C ASP A 44 -13.52 11.80 -11.71
N PHE A 45 -13.05 12.19 -12.90
CA PHE A 45 -11.80 11.68 -13.46
C PHE A 45 -10.57 12.04 -12.62
N ALA A 46 -10.55 13.21 -11.96
CA ALA A 46 -9.44 13.58 -11.10
C ALA A 46 -9.39 12.68 -9.86
N LEU A 47 -10.56 12.33 -9.32
CA LEU A 47 -10.67 11.36 -8.24
C LEU A 47 -10.19 9.96 -8.68
N LEU A 48 -10.61 9.49 -9.85
CA LEU A 48 -10.15 8.19 -10.39
C LEU A 48 -8.63 8.14 -10.55
N GLU A 49 -8.02 9.17 -11.13
CA GLU A 49 -6.56 9.23 -11.29
C GLU A 49 -5.85 9.28 -9.94
N THR A 50 -6.38 10.03 -8.96
CA THR A 50 -5.84 10.05 -7.60
C THR A 50 -5.82 8.65 -6.98
N PHE A 51 -6.91 7.89 -7.09
CA PHE A 51 -6.97 6.52 -6.59
C PHE A 51 -5.95 5.59 -7.29
N LYS A 52 -5.78 5.73 -8.61
CA LYS A 52 -4.78 4.96 -9.37
C LYS A 52 -3.36 5.27 -8.89
N GLU A 53 -3.02 6.54 -8.69
CA GLU A 53 -1.72 6.97 -8.18
C GLU A 53 -1.46 6.44 -6.76
N MET A 54 -2.46 6.50 -5.87
CA MET A 54 -2.33 5.95 -4.53
C MET A 54 -2.07 4.44 -4.58
N ILE A 55 -2.83 3.68 -5.37
CA ILE A 55 -2.62 2.24 -5.55
C ILE A 55 -1.20 1.96 -6.09
N HIS A 56 -0.75 2.74 -7.07
CA HIS A 56 0.58 2.61 -7.65
C HIS A 56 1.67 2.83 -6.59
N SER A 57 1.57 3.90 -5.81
CA SER A 57 2.50 4.22 -4.73
C SER A 57 2.57 3.10 -3.68
N ARG A 58 1.43 2.54 -3.24
CA ARG A 58 1.42 1.42 -2.27
C ARG A 58 2.04 0.14 -2.86
N ARG A 59 1.87 -0.13 -4.16
CA ARG A 59 2.52 -1.26 -4.84
C ARG A 59 4.04 -1.10 -4.90
N GLN A 60 4.53 0.13 -5.13
CA GLN A 60 5.96 0.44 -5.06
C GLN A 60 6.51 0.20 -3.64
N LEU A 61 5.81 0.71 -2.61
CA LEU A 61 6.17 0.47 -1.21
C LEU A 61 6.19 -1.03 -0.87
N LEU A 62 5.18 -1.80 -1.30
CA LEU A 62 5.17 -3.24 -1.08
C LEU A 62 6.34 -3.97 -1.76
N SER A 63 6.77 -3.45 -2.92
CA SER A 63 7.92 -3.98 -3.66
C SER A 63 9.23 -3.65 -2.96
N SER A 64 9.39 -2.44 -2.39
CA SER A 64 10.56 -2.07 -1.60
C SER A 64 10.65 -2.78 -0.25
N LEU A 65 9.52 -3.28 0.27
CA LEU A 65 9.47 -4.10 1.48
C LEU A 65 9.75 -5.60 1.23
N ARG A 66 10.09 -6.01 -0.01
CA ARG A 66 10.59 -7.37 -0.25
C ARG A 66 12.04 -7.43 0.26
N PRO A 67 12.41 -8.41 1.11
CA PRO A 67 13.81 -8.62 1.41
C PRO A 67 14.53 -8.91 0.09
N SER A 68 15.62 -8.19 -0.18
CA SER A 68 16.58 -8.56 -1.21
C SER A 68 16.98 -10.01 -0.94
N VAL A 69 16.69 -10.89 -1.90
CA VAL A 69 17.15 -12.29 -1.89
C VAL A 69 18.66 -12.33 -1.80
#